data_AF-A0A954BBL7-F1
#
_entry.id   AF-A0A954BBL7-F1
#
_cell.length_a   1.000
_cell.length_b   1.000
_cell.length_c   1.000
_cell.angle_alpha   90.00
_cell.angle_beta   90.00
_cell.angle_gamma   90.00
#
_symmetry.space_group_name_H-M   'P 1'
#
loop_
_entity.id
_entity.type
_entity.pdbx_description
1 polymer ?
#
loop_
_entity_poly.entity_id
_entity_poly.type
_entity_poly.pdbx_seq_one_letter_code
_entity_poly.pdbx_strand_id
1 'polypeptide(L)' 'IGPMLGELLNEIGVYYFWQVAEWGPAEIEWVDNKLEHFKGRIERDEWVAQAKELAKLPTSAKHPAG' A
#
# COMPACT_ATOMS: atom_id res chain seq x y z
N ILE A 1 0.05 -6.93 -9.50
CA ILE A 1 0.33 -7.37 -8.11
C ILE A 1 -0.19 -8.79 -7.95
N GLY A 2 0.64 -9.76 -7.56
CA GLY A 2 0.23 -11.16 -7.43
C GLY A 2 -0.55 -11.45 -6.13
N PRO A 3 -1.30 -12.56 -6.06
CA PRO A 3 -2.15 -12.90 -4.91
C PRO A 3 -1.40 -12.93 -3.57
N MET A 4 -0.17 -13.44 -3.54
CA MET A 4 0.68 -13.48 -2.34
C MET A 4 0.96 -12.10 -1.73
N LEU A 5 1.17 -11.06 -2.55
CA LEU A 5 1.41 -9.72 -2.01
C LEU A 5 0.13 -9.11 -1.42
N GLY A 6 -1.03 -9.41 -2.02
CA GLY A 6 -2.31 -9.02 -1.47
C GLY A 6 -2.56 -9.63 -0.09
N GLU A 7 -2.29 -10.93 0.06
CA GLU A 7 -2.41 -11.66 1.33
C GLU A 7 -1.51 -11.04 2.41
N LEU A 8 -0.22 -10.83 2.13
CA LEU A 8 0.72 -10.22 3.08
C LEU A 8 0.28 -8.81 3.53
N LEU A 9 -0.21 -7.99 2.60
CA LEU A 9 -0.72 -6.65 2.93
C LEU A 9 -1.98 -6.74 3.81
N ASN A 10 -2.88 -7.67 3.51
CA ASN A 10 -4.09 -7.89 4.31
C ASN A 10 -3.76 -8.40 5.72
N GLU A 11 -2.74 -9.23 5.90
CA GLU A 11 -2.27 -9.70 7.22
C GLU A 11 -1.78 -8.55 8.11
N ILE A 12 -1.22 -7.49 7.52
CA ILE A 12 -0.78 -6.29 8.25
C ILE A 12 -1.83 -5.17 8.27
N GLY A 13 -3.07 -5.47 7.89
CA GLY A 13 -4.20 -4.55 8.00
C GLY A 13 -4.35 -3.56 6.83
N VAL A 14 -3.69 -3.79 5.70
CA VAL A 14 -3.72 -2.93 4.50
C VAL A 14 -4.64 -3.57 3.47
N TYR A 15 -5.77 -2.93 3.21
CA TYR A 15 -6.84 -3.43 2.34
C TYR A 15 -7.20 -2.46 1.20
N TYR A 16 -6.92 -1.17 1.38
CA TYR A 16 -7.36 -0.12 0.47
C TYR A 16 -6.20 0.75 0.00
N PHE A 17 -6.31 1.27 -1.23
CA PHE A 17 -5.29 2.14 -1.80
C PHE A 17 -5.06 3.43 -0.98
N TRP A 18 -6.11 3.97 -0.34
CA TRP A 18 -5.94 5.17 0.47
C TRP A 18 -5.00 4.95 1.67
N GLN A 19 -4.94 3.74 2.25
CA GLN A 19 -4.00 3.44 3.34
C GLN A 19 -2.56 3.53 2.85
N VAL A 20 -2.28 2.99 1.66
CA VAL A 20 -0.96 3.03 1.02
C VAL A 20 -0.60 4.46 0.60
N ALA A 21 -1.59 5.24 0.16
CA ALA A 21 -1.41 6.64 -0.25
C ALA A 21 -0.97 7.56 0.91
N GLU A 22 -1.27 7.16 2.15
CA GLU A 22 -0.97 7.90 3.38
C GLU A 22 0.36 7.51 4.03
N TRP A 23 1.04 6.48 3.53
CA TRP A 23 2.33 6.06 4.09
C TRP A 23 3.37 7.17 3.99
N GLY A 24 3.96 7.51 5.14
CA GLY A 24 5.18 8.27 5.24
C GLY A 24 6.41 7.36 5.31
N PRO A 25 7.61 7.95 5.49
CA PRO A 25 8.86 7.19 5.55
C PRO A 25 8.86 6.08 6.62
N ALA A 26 8.25 6.34 7.78
CA ALA A 26 8.19 5.37 8.88
C ALA A 26 7.28 4.17 8.55
N GLU A 27 6.11 4.43 7.94
CA GLU A 27 5.22 3.35 7.50
C GLU A 27 5.85 2.54 6.37
N ILE A 28 6.51 3.20 5.42
CA ILE A 28 7.25 2.53 4.34
C ILE A 28 8.30 1.60 4.93
N GLU A 29 9.16 2.08 5.83
CA GLU A 29 10.20 1.26 6.46
C GLU A 29 9.60 0.07 7.24
N TRP A 30 8.52 0.30 7.98
CA TRP A 30 7.87 -0.75 8.76
C TRP A 30 7.25 -1.83 7.85
N VAL A 31 6.52 -1.44 6.82
CA VAL A 31 5.90 -2.39 5.87
C VAL A 31 6.97 -3.11 5.07
N ASP A 32 7.99 -2.41 4.58
CA ASP A 32 9.05 -3.00 3.76
C ASP A 32 9.83 -4.09 4.54
N ASN A 33 10.02 -3.90 5.84
CA ASN A 33 10.61 -4.91 6.72
C ASN A 33 9.72 -6.14 6.95
N LYS A 34 8.41 -6.05 6.73
CA LYS A 34 7.47 -7.19 6.79
C LYS A 34 7.39 -7.95 5.46
N LEU A 35 7.82 -7.32 4.38
CA LEU A 35 7.72 -7.84 3.03
C LEU A 35 9.00 -8.55 2.59
N GLU A 36 9.43 -9.63 3.25
CA GLU A 36 10.75 -10.26 2.99
C GLU A 36 11.06 -10.53 1.51
N HIS A 37 10.12 -11.13 0.76
CA HIS A 37 10.26 -11.39 -0.68
C HIS A 37 9.95 -10.18 -1.57
N PHE A 38 9.41 -9.11 -1.00
CA PHE A 38 9.02 -7.89 -1.71
C PHE A 38 9.77 -6.65 -1.21
N LYS A 39 10.84 -6.83 -0.43
CA LYS A 39 11.61 -5.77 0.20
C LYS A 39 12.23 -4.83 -0.83
N GLY A 40 12.21 -3.53 -0.55
CA GLY A 40 12.63 -2.42 -1.41
C GLY A 40 11.66 -2.08 -2.54
N ARG A 41 10.55 -2.82 -2.73
CA ARG A 41 9.63 -2.56 -3.86
C ARG A 41 8.73 -1.37 -3.66
N ILE A 42 8.40 -1.01 -2.42
CA ILE A 42 7.49 0.10 -2.14
C ILE A 42 8.02 1.39 -2.75
N GLU A 43 9.32 1.65 -2.57
CA GLU A 43 9.98 2.83 -3.12
C GLU A 43 10.35 2.65 -4.59
N ARG A 44 10.98 1.52 -4.96
CA ARG A 44 11.45 1.27 -6.34
C ARG A 44 10.32 1.31 -7.36
N ASP A 45 9.16 0.76 -6.99
CA ASP A 45 7.99 0.69 -7.85
C ASP A 45 6.98 1.82 -7.52
N GLU A 46 7.36 2.82 -6.72
CA GLU A 46 6.59 4.04 -6.43
C GLU A 46 5.15 3.80 -5.92
N TRP A 47 4.96 2.82 -5.01
CA TRP A 47 3.62 2.38 -4.59
C TRP A 47 2.77 3.50 -4.01
N VAL A 48 3.36 4.39 -3.20
CA VAL A 48 2.63 5.51 -2.59
C VAL A 48 2.10 6.47 -3.65
N ALA A 49 2.89 6.76 -4.69
CA ALA A 49 2.47 7.63 -5.79
C ALA A 49 1.33 6.98 -6.60
N GLN A 50 1.48 5.69 -6.94
CA GLN A 50 0.44 4.95 -7.65
C GLN A 50 -0.84 4.83 -6.83
N ALA A 51 -0.72 4.56 -5.53
CA ALA A 51 -1.85 4.43 -4.62
C ALA A 51 -2.64 5.74 -4.50
N LYS A 52 -1.98 6.90 -4.53
CA LYS A 52 -2.64 8.22 -4.57
C LYS A 52 -3.52 8.39 -5.80
N GLU A 53 -3.07 7.92 -6.95
CA GLU A 53 -3.87 7.97 -8.18
C GLU A 53 -5.02 6.94 -8.15
N LEU A 54 -4.75 5.72 -7.70
CA LEU A 54 -5.74 4.66 -7.59
C LEU A 54 -6.84 5.00 -6.57
N ALA A 55 -6.51 5.64 -5.45
CA ALA A 55 -7.46 6.04 -4.42
C ALA A 55 -8.47 7.10 -4.92
N LYS A 56 -8.15 7.84 -5.99
CA LYS A 56 -9.06 8.83 -6.60
C LYS A 56 -10.07 8.20 -7.55
N LEU A 57 -9.86 6.96 -7.99
CA LEU A 57 -10.76 6.31 -8.94
C LEU A 57 -12.15 6.11 -8.31
N PRO A 58 -13.24 6.33 -9.07
CA PRO A 58 -14.61 6.20 -8.57
C PRO A 58 -14.96 4.77 -8.13
N THR A 59 -14.20 3.78 -8.58
CA THR A 59 -14.35 2.36 -8.21
C THR A 59 -13.60 1.97 -6.94
N SER A 60 -12.74 2.85 -6.42
CA SER A 60 -11.96 2.60 -5.21
C SER A 60 -12.76 2.88 -3.95
N ALA A 61 -12.51 2.12 -2.90
CA ALA A 61 -13.05 2.42 -1.58
C ALA A 61 -12.59 3.81 -1.11
N LYS A 62 -13.51 4.59 -0.55
CA LYS A 62 -13.21 5.92 -0.03
C LYS A 62 -12.56 5.84 1.35
N HIS A 63 -11.74 6.85 1.66
CA HIS A 63 -11.24 7.06 3.01
C HIS A 63 -12.44 7.30 3.96
N PRO A 64 -12.51 6.63 5.13
CA PRO A 64 -13.67 6.68 6.02
C PRO A 64 -13.89 8.03 6.71
N ALA A 65 -12.87 8.88 6.80
CA ALA A 65 -12.98 10.26 7.30
C ALA A 65 -13.28 11.31 6.21
N GLY A 66 -13.60 10.88 4.98
CA GLY A 66 -13.88 11.73 3.83
C GLY A 66 -15.36 11.87 3.51
#